data_AF-A0A366DY42-F1
#
_entry.id   AF-A0A366DY42-F1
#
_cell.length_a   1.000
_cell.length_b   1.000
_cell.length_c   1.000
_cell.angle_alpha   90.00
_cell.angle_beta   90.00
_cell.angle_gamma   90.00
#
_symmetry.space_group_name_H-M   'P 1'
#
loop_
_entity.id
_entity.type
_entity.pdbx_description
1 polymer ?
#
loop_
_entity_poly.entity_id
_entity_poly.type
_entity_poly.pdbx_seq_one_letter_code
_entity_poly.pdbx_strand_id
1 'polypeptide(L)' 'MEPDDLAVLDFALIWEPFGGPGTEDIFVTFGMTDQQFRVHVRGILTAPGTRADRPLRTHARAALRSYLV' A
#
# COMPACT_ATOMS: atom_id res chain seq x y z
N MET A 1 -8.26 -7.93 -7.61
CA MET A 1 -6.98 -7.44 -7.06
C MET A 1 -6.04 -8.62 -7.02
N GLU A 2 -4.77 -8.43 -7.40
CA GLU A 2 -3.81 -9.53 -7.40
C GLU A 2 -3.27 -9.82 -5.99
N PRO A 3 -2.79 -11.03 -5.69
CA PRO A 3 -2.22 -11.36 -4.38
C PRO A 3 -1.06 -10.44 -3.97
N ASP A 4 -0.23 -10.04 -4.93
CA ASP A 4 0.89 -9.12 -4.68
C ASP A 4 0.40 -7.72 -4.29
N ASP A 5 -0.68 -7.23 -4.91
CA ASP A 5 -1.29 -5.94 -4.54
C ASP A 5 -1.79 -5.97 -3.08
N LEU A 6 -2.38 -7.11 -2.67
CA LEU A 6 -2.86 -7.32 -1.30
C LEU A 6 -1.69 -7.31 -0.32
N ALA A 7 -0.60 -8.02 -0.62
CA ALA A 7 0.59 -8.05 0.24
C ALA A 7 1.19 -6.65 0.42
N VAL A 8 1.23 -5.85 -0.64
CA VAL A 8 1.71 -4.46 -0.56
C VAL A 8 0.78 -3.58 0.29
N LEU A 9 -0.54 -3.70 0.12
CA LEU A 9 -1.50 -2.94 0.92
C LEU A 9 -1.48 -3.34 2.40
N ASP A 10 -1.45 -4.64 2.69
CA ASP A 10 -1.43 -5.15 4.06
C ASP A 10 -0.16 -4.70 4.78
N PHE A 11 0.98 -4.78 4.11
CA PHE A 11 2.23 -4.26 4.66
C PHE A 11 2.14 -2.75 4.92
N ALA A 12 1.66 -1.95 3.98
CA ALA A 12 1.49 -0.52 4.21
C ALA A 12 0.55 -0.22 5.39
N LEU A 13 -0.55 -0.98 5.54
CA LEU A 13 -1.53 -0.81 6.60
C LEU A 13 -1.00 -1.18 7.98
N ILE A 14 -0.23 -2.27 8.09
CA ILE A 14 0.39 -2.71 9.34
C ILE A 14 1.35 -1.63 9.88
N TRP A 15 2.04 -0.94 8.98
CA TRP A 15 3.03 0.06 9.33
C TRP A 15 2.47 1.49 9.45
N GLU A 16 1.23 1.75 9.03
CA GLU A 16 0.59 3.07 9.10
C GLU A 16 0.68 3.72 10.49
N PRO A 17 0.40 3.01 11.61
CA PRO A 17 0.49 3.58 12.95
C PRO A 17 1.88 4.07 13.35
N PHE A 18 2.92 3.59 12.66
CA PHE A 18 4.33 3.93 12.90
C PHE A 18 4.85 4.99 11.91
N GLY A 19 3.98 5.58 11.09
CA GLY A 19 4.36 6.54 10.04
C GLY A 19 4.69 5.89 8.69
N GLY A 20 4.41 4.60 8.55
CA GLY A 20 4.70 3.79 7.37
C GLY A 20 5.99 2.98 7.50
N PRO A 21 6.24 2.07 6.54
CA PRO A 21 7.38 1.17 6.61
C PRO A 21 8.70 1.89 6.32
N GLY A 22 9.79 1.42 6.95
CA GLY A 22 11.14 1.91 6.69
C GLY A 22 11.68 1.47 5.33
N THR A 23 12.61 2.25 4.77
CA THR A 23 13.20 1.95 3.45
C THR A 23 13.88 0.58 3.40
N GLU A 24 14.54 0.17 4.49
CA GLU A 24 15.19 -1.14 4.58
C GLU A 24 14.16 -2.27 4.61
N ASP A 25 13.09 -2.14 5.40
CA ASP A 25 12.02 -3.14 5.47
C ASP A 25 11.33 -3.33 4.12
N ILE A 26 11.07 -2.23 3.40
CA ILE A 26 10.52 -2.25 2.03
C ILE A 26 11.46 -3.00 1.08
N PHE A 27 12.75 -2.69 1.14
CA PHE A 27 13.74 -3.30 0.25
C PHE A 27 13.91 -4.80 0.52
N VAL A 28 13.97 -5.21 1.79
CA VAL A 28 14.08 -6.61 2.17
C VAL A 28 12.82 -7.39 1.80
N THR A 29 11.65 -6.81 1.99
CA THR A 29 10.37 -7.51 1.79
C THR A 29 9.97 -7.59 0.31
N PHE A 30 10.17 -6.52 -0.45
CA PHE A 30 9.66 -6.39 -1.83
C PHE A 30 10.75 -6.19 -2.88
N GLY A 31 12.01 -5.99 -2.50
CA GLY A 31 13.08 -5.66 -3.45
C GLY A 31 12.92 -4.28 -4.10
N MET A 32 12.15 -3.38 -3.47
CA MET A 32 11.81 -2.06 -4.00
C MET A 32 12.43 -0.95 -3.16
N THR A 33 12.63 0.22 -3.77
CA THR A 33 12.87 1.46 -3.03
C THR A 33 11.58 1.99 -2.41
N ASP A 34 11.68 2.83 -1.37
CA ASP A 34 10.51 3.50 -0.76
C ASP A 34 9.68 4.28 -1.79
N GLN A 35 10.34 4.95 -2.74
CA GLN A 35 9.64 5.66 -3.82
C GLN A 35 8.84 4.71 -4.71
N GLN A 36 9.41 3.59 -5.13
CA GLN A 36 8.73 2.59 -5.94
C GLN A 36 7.54 2.00 -5.19
N PHE A 37 7.71 1.71 -3.90
CA PHE A 37 6.64 1.20 -3.06
C PHE A 37 5.47 2.19 -2.94
N ARG A 38 5.74 3.47 -2.66
CA ARG A 38 4.70 4.52 -2.62
C ARG A 38 3.96 4.66 -3.95
N VAL A 39 4.67 4.60 -5.07
CA VAL A 39 4.07 4.63 -6.41
C VAL A 39 3.18 3.41 -6.62
N HIS A 40 3.64 2.23 -6.19
CA HIS A 40 2.88 0.99 -6.31
C HIS A 40 1.59 1.04 -5.46
N VAL A 41 1.68 1.43 -4.19
CA VAL A 41 0.51 1.65 -3.32
C VAL A 41 -0.48 2.63 -3.95
N ARG A 42 -0.01 3.78 -4.44
CA ARG A 42 -0.88 4.76 -5.13
C ARG A 42 -1.53 4.15 -6.37
N GLY A 43 -0.78 3.38 -7.15
CA GLY A 43 -1.28 2.65 -8.32
C GLY A 43 -2.41 1.69 -7.95
N ILE A 44 -2.20 0.86 -6.92
CA ILE A 44 -3.23 -0.05 -6.41
C ILE A 44 -4.46 0.74 -5.99
N LEU A 45 -4.33 1.82 -5.21
CA LEU A 45 -5.48 2.58 -4.68
C LEU A 45 -6.24 3.40 -5.73
N THR A 46 -5.65 3.62 -6.91
CA THR A 46 -6.24 4.42 -8.00
C THR A 46 -6.71 3.56 -9.17
N ALA A 47 -6.23 2.31 -9.28
CA ALA A 47 -6.64 1.40 -10.33
C ALA A 47 -8.16 1.11 -10.28
N PRO A 48 -8.80 0.87 -11.44
CA PRO A 48 -10.17 0.39 -11.49
C PRO A 48 -10.29 -0.95 -10.75
N GLY A 49 -10.91 -0.93 -9.57
CA GLY A 49 -11.12 -2.11 -8.75
C GLY A 49 -12.40 -2.86 -9.14
N THR A 50 -12.53 -4.11 -8.69
CA THR A 50 -13.80 -4.83 -8.75
C THR A 50 -14.76 -4.33 -7.66
N ARG A 51 -16.04 -4.69 -7.75
CA ARG A 51 -17.02 -4.37 -6.69
C ARG A 51 -16.66 -5.04 -5.35
N ALA A 52 -16.02 -6.21 -5.39
CA ALA A 52 -15.57 -6.95 -4.22
C ALA A 52 -14.42 -6.23 -3.50
N ASP A 53 -13.48 -5.65 -4.24
CA ASP A 53 -12.27 -5.03 -3.67
C ASP A 53 -12.49 -3.57 -3.22
N ARG A 54 -13.65 -3.00 -3.56
CA ARG A 54 -13.96 -1.59 -3.33
C ARG A 54 -13.90 -1.17 -1.85
N PRO A 55 -14.48 -1.93 -0.88
CA PRO A 55 -14.43 -1.55 0.53
C PRO A 55 -13.00 -1.47 1.06
N LEU A 56 -12.16 -2.46 0.72
CA LEU A 56 -10.75 -2.50 1.11
C LEU A 56 -9.99 -1.29 0.56
N ARG A 57 -10.14 -0.98 -0.73
CA ARG A 57 -9.49 0.18 -1.37
C ARG A 57 -9.92 1.50 -0.73
N THR A 58 -11.19 1.64 -0.39
CA THR A 58 -11.71 2.83 0.31
C THR A 58 -11.11 2.96 1.70
N HIS A 59 -11.08 1.88 2.48
CA HIS A 59 -10.47 1.87 3.81
C HIS A 59 -8.96 2.19 3.73
N ALA A 60 -8.23 1.52 2.85
CA ALA A 60 -6.80 1.73 2.68
C ALA A 60 -6.46 3.15 2.22
N ARG A 61 -7.25 3.77 1.35
CA ARG A 61 -7.09 5.20 1.01
C ARG A 61 -7.26 6.13 2.20
N ALA A 62 -8.19 5.81 3.10
CA ALA A 62 -8.43 6.63 4.27
C ALA A 62 -7.28 6.49 5.29
N ALA A 63 -6.87 5.25 5.56
CA ALA A 63 -5.78 4.95 6.50
C ALA A 63 -4.43 5.48 6.00
N LEU A 64 -4.04 5.15 4.76
CA LEU A 64 -2.73 5.48 4.21
C LEU A 64 -2.62 6.93 3.72
N ARG A 65 -3.60 7.79 4.00
CA ARG A 65 -3.59 9.18 3.55
C ARG A 65 -2.39 9.94 4.12
N SER A 66 -2.08 9.74 5.40
CA SER A 66 -0.93 10.35 6.11
C SER A 66 0.39 9.93 5.46
N TYR A 67 0.52 8.63 5.19
CA TYR A 67 1.71 8.02 4.60
C TYR A 67 1.93 8.46 3.16
N LEU A 68 0.88 8.67 2.36
CA LEU A 68 0.97 8.96 0.93
C LEU A 68 0.98 10.46 0.59
N VAL A 69 1.14 11.39 1.54
CA VAL A 69 1.26 12.85 1.25
C VAL A 69 2.66 13.22 0.82
#